data_AF-A0A3N7I834-F1
#
_entry.id   AF-A0A3N7I834-F1
#
_cell.length_a   1.000
_cell.length_b   1.000
_cell.length_c   1.000
_cell.angle_alpha   90.00
_cell.angle_beta   90.00
_cell.angle_gamma   90.00
#
_symmetry.space_group_name_H-M   'P 1'
#
loop_
_entity.id
_entity.type
_entity.pdbx_description
1 polymer ?
#
loop_
_entity_poly.entity_id
_entity_poly.type
_entity_poly.pdbx_seq_one_letter_code
_entity_poly.pdbx_strand_id
1 'polypeptide(L)'
;MFVYHAILSKFAFDTGEIKLYQVNQLALLDEYGNQKQMSITHDTMVTQLLRQGDEKAFSLLYDTLWESLFSYVMRILHDREDTMDIVQETFIDLWQQRNTLANVNSIRSYIFSIARYKALRYIRLNIEKRDYLASLIEFFDEYEKSVESQLFTQEL
;
A
#
# COMPACT_ATOMS: atom_id res chain seq x y z
N MET A 1 3.34 -8.16 7.37
CA MET A 1 3.93 -8.27 8.72
C MET A 1 5.18 -7.40 8.89
N PHE A 2 6.05 -7.28 7.88
CA PHE A 2 7.27 -6.43 7.92
C PHE A 2 7.00 -4.92 7.76
N VAL A 3 5.88 -4.61 7.15
CA VAL A 3 5.37 -3.27 6.83
C VAL A 3 4.98 -2.43 8.07
N TYR A 4 4.24 -3.05 8.99
CA TYR A 4 3.93 -2.48 10.31
C TYR A 4 5.21 -2.24 11.12
N HIS A 5 6.21 -3.11 10.93
CA HIS A 5 7.47 -3.07 11.65
C HIS A 5 8.34 -1.87 11.22
N ALA A 6 8.36 -1.52 9.93
CA ALA A 6 9.16 -0.40 9.42
C ALA A 6 8.56 0.98 9.77
N ILE A 7 7.23 1.09 9.80
CA ILE A 7 6.56 2.32 10.25
C ILE A 7 6.80 2.47 11.76
N LEU A 8 6.61 1.41 12.54
CA LEU A 8 6.82 1.44 13.99
C LEU A 8 8.30 1.58 14.39
N SER A 9 9.29 1.10 13.63
CA SER A 9 10.71 1.25 13.98
C SER A 9 11.18 2.70 13.88
N LYS A 10 10.56 3.50 13.01
CA LYS A 10 10.81 4.94 12.93
C LYS A 10 10.10 5.71 14.05
N PHE A 11 9.00 5.17 14.59
CA PHE A 11 8.27 5.71 15.74
C PHE A 11 8.86 5.30 17.12
N ALA A 12 9.51 4.15 17.22
CA ALA A 12 10.03 3.59 18.49
C ALA A 12 11.38 4.18 18.94
N PHE A 13 12.14 4.81 18.04
CA PHE A 13 13.44 5.41 18.36
C PHE A 13 13.32 6.66 19.26
N ASP A 14 12.18 7.36 19.20
CA ASP A 14 11.96 8.62 19.93
C ASP A 14 11.42 8.43 21.36
N THR A 15 10.95 7.23 21.74
CA THR A 15 10.20 7.02 23.00
C THR A 15 10.72 5.91 23.93
N GLY A 16 11.68 5.09 23.50
CA GLY A 16 12.40 4.17 24.38
C GLY A 16 11.63 2.93 24.89
N GLU A 17 10.42 2.65 24.43
CA GLU A 17 9.60 1.53 24.91
C GLU A 17 9.37 0.45 23.84
N ILE A 18 10.25 -0.55 23.79
CA ILE A 18 10.19 -1.65 22.79
C ILE A 18 9.28 -2.83 23.24
N LYS A 19 8.68 -2.81 24.44
CA LYS A 19 8.03 -4.02 25.02
C LYS A 19 6.50 -4.13 24.95
N LEU A 20 5.75 -3.17 24.41
CA LEU A 20 4.29 -3.11 24.63
C LEU A 20 3.40 -3.65 23.50
N TYR A 21 3.90 -3.89 22.28
CA TYR A 21 3.00 -4.09 21.13
C TYR A 21 2.56 -5.53 20.83
N GLN A 22 3.20 -6.56 21.41
CA GLN A 22 2.64 -7.93 21.37
C GLN A 22 1.65 -8.19 22.52
N VAL A 23 1.72 -7.43 23.61
CA VAL A 23 0.85 -7.61 24.78
C VAL A 23 -0.47 -6.82 24.64
N ASN A 24 -0.47 -5.71 23.90
CA ASN A 24 -1.65 -4.84 23.75
C ASN A 24 -2.73 -5.32 22.78
N GLN A 25 -2.53 -6.43 22.05
CA GLN A 25 -3.57 -6.91 21.12
C GLN A 25 -4.78 -7.54 21.83
N LEU A 26 -4.64 -7.99 23.08
CA LEU A 26 -5.73 -8.56 23.88
C LEU A 26 -6.36 -7.53 24.84
N ALA A 27 -5.56 -6.62 25.41
CA ALA A 27 -6.05 -5.61 26.35
C ALA A 27 -6.88 -4.50 25.67
N LEU A 28 -6.56 -4.15 24.41
CA LEU A 28 -7.33 -3.18 23.64
C LEU A 28 -8.68 -3.73 23.15
N LEU A 29 -8.89 -5.06 23.13
CA LEU A 29 -10.16 -5.63 22.66
C LEU A 29 -11.29 -5.51 23.71
N ASP A 30 -10.97 -5.52 25.00
CA ASP A 30 -11.98 -5.39 26.07
C ASP A 30 -12.44 -3.93 26.29
N GLU A 31 -11.56 -2.94 26.08
CA GLU A 31 -11.95 -1.51 26.14
C GLU A 31 -12.64 -1.02 24.84
N TYR A 32 -12.25 -1.52 23.67
CA TYR A 32 -12.83 -1.09 22.38
C TYR A 32 -14.06 -1.90 21.95
N GLY A 33 -14.30 -3.06 22.55
CA GLY A 33 -15.48 -3.90 22.28
C GLY A 33 -16.82 -3.19 22.50
N ASN A 34 -16.85 -2.19 23.38
CA ASN A 34 -18.04 -1.38 23.67
C ASN A 34 -18.17 -0.10 22.82
N GLN A 35 -17.17 0.23 21.98
CA GLN A 35 -17.18 1.41 21.10
C GLN A 35 -17.43 1.09 19.62
N LYS A 36 -17.68 -0.20 19.29
CA LYS A 36 -17.95 -0.69 17.94
C LYS A 36 -19.17 -0.03 17.24
N GLN A 37 -19.90 0.82 17.96
CA GLN A 37 -21.03 1.62 17.48
C GLN A 37 -20.85 3.15 17.65
N MET A 38 -19.64 3.67 17.85
CA MET A 38 -19.41 5.10 17.62
C MET A 38 -19.15 5.31 16.14
N SER A 39 -20.26 5.32 15.40
CA SER A 39 -20.35 5.69 14.00
C SER A 39 -19.33 6.77 13.65
N ILE A 40 -18.63 6.59 12.53
CA ILE A 40 -17.89 7.63 11.81
C ILE A 40 -18.92 8.72 11.44
N THR A 41 -19.33 9.52 12.41
CA THR A 41 -20.47 10.44 12.26
C THR A 41 -19.98 11.82 11.82
N HIS A 42 -18.66 12.05 11.82
CA HIS A 42 -18.06 13.26 11.27
C HIS A 42 -16.73 12.95 10.53
N ASP A 43 -16.81 12.57 9.25
CA ASP A 43 -15.66 12.50 8.34
C ASP A 43 -14.81 13.79 8.38
N THR A 44 -15.46 14.94 8.59
CA THR A 44 -14.83 16.25 8.81
C THR A 44 -13.97 16.30 10.08
N MET A 45 -14.44 15.71 11.18
CA MET A 45 -13.73 15.69 12.46
C MET A 45 -12.49 14.79 12.36
N VAL A 46 -12.63 13.59 11.78
CA VAL A 46 -11.49 12.69 11.53
C VAL A 46 -10.45 13.39 10.66
N THR A 47 -10.88 14.04 9.58
CA THR A 47 -9.99 14.79 8.69
C THR A 47 -9.26 15.93 9.41
N GLN A 48 -9.96 16.64 10.30
CA GLN A 48 -9.35 17.70 11.12
C GLN A 48 -8.30 17.14 12.08
N LEU A 49 -8.60 16.05 12.78
CA LEU A 49 -7.66 15.40 13.71
C LEU A 49 -6.42 14.90 12.98
N LEU A 50 -6.59 14.28 11.81
CA LEU A 50 -5.47 13.87 10.96
C LEU A 50 -4.59 15.05 10.55
N ARG A 51 -5.19 16.19 10.17
CA ARG A 51 -4.44 17.41 9.84
C ARG A 51 -3.65 17.98 11.01
N GLN A 52 -4.14 17.79 12.23
CA GLN A 52 -3.43 18.19 13.45
C GLN A 52 -2.29 17.21 13.83
N GLY A 53 -2.15 16.10 13.09
CA GLY A 53 -1.17 15.07 13.40
C GLY A 53 -1.59 14.15 14.54
N ASP A 54 -2.90 14.03 14.80
CA ASP A 54 -3.41 13.11 15.82
C ASP A 54 -3.18 11.65 15.39
N GLU A 55 -2.20 11.01 16.03
CA GLU A 55 -1.83 9.62 15.76
C GLU A 55 -2.90 8.62 16.18
N LYS A 56 -3.70 8.93 17.20
CA LYS A 56 -4.79 8.05 17.65
C LYS A 56 -5.92 8.03 16.62
N ALA A 57 -6.23 9.19 16.04
CA ALA A 57 -7.18 9.29 14.95
C ALA A 57 -6.72 8.49 13.71
N PHE A 58 -5.41 8.53 13.42
CA PHE A 58 -4.85 7.72 12.34
C PHE A 58 -4.90 6.21 12.64
N SER A 59 -4.54 5.79 13.85
CA SER A 59 -4.64 4.37 14.26
C SER A 59 -6.07 3.85 14.16
N LEU A 60 -7.04 4.61 14.68
CA LEU A 60 -8.45 4.22 14.59
C LEU A 60 -8.93 4.11 13.14
N LEU A 61 -8.51 5.05 12.28
CA LEU A 61 -8.83 4.99 10.85
C LEU A 61 -8.21 3.74 10.20
N TYR A 62 -6.95 3.46 10.51
CA TYR A 62 -6.24 2.29 10.01
C TYR A 62 -6.97 1.00 10.39
N ASP A 63 -7.23 0.80 11.69
CA ASP A 63 -7.89 -0.39 12.21
C ASP A 63 -9.29 -0.57 11.61
N THR A 64 -9.99 0.54 11.32
CA THR A 64 -11.32 0.53 10.73
C THR A 64 -11.33 0.22 9.23
N LEU A 65 -10.31 0.67 8.49
CA LEU A 65 -10.32 0.62 7.02
C LEU A 65 -9.45 -0.48 6.44
N TRP A 66 -8.42 -0.94 7.17
CA TRP A 66 -7.41 -1.86 6.68
C TRP A 66 -8.00 -3.09 5.99
N GLU A 67 -8.87 -3.85 6.65
CA GLU A 67 -9.42 -5.09 6.10
C GLU A 67 -10.27 -4.84 4.85
N SER A 68 -11.07 -3.77 4.87
CA SER A 68 -11.93 -3.40 3.75
C SER A 68 -11.13 -2.92 2.54
N LEU A 69 -10.05 -2.17 2.77
CA LEU A 69 -9.17 -1.66 1.74
C LEU A 69 -8.31 -2.78 1.15
N PHE A 70 -7.79 -3.67 1.99
CA PHE A 70 -7.06 -4.86 1.58
C PHE A 70 -7.94 -5.75 0.70
N SER A 71 -9.16 -6.07 1.15
CA SER A 71 -10.09 -6.89 0.37
C SER A 71 -10.43 -6.25 -0.98
N TYR A 72 -10.54 -4.93 -1.02
CA TYR A 72 -10.79 -4.18 -2.26
C TYR A 72 -9.61 -4.26 -3.23
N VAL A 73 -8.38 -4.03 -2.77
CA VAL A 73 -7.18 -4.09 -3.60
C VAL A 73 -6.87 -5.53 -4.03
N MET A 74 -7.10 -6.52 -3.16
CA MET A 74 -6.92 -7.95 -3.46
C MET A 74 -7.78 -8.38 -4.65
N ARG A 75 -9.00 -7.83 -4.80
CA ARG A 75 -9.88 -8.08 -5.95
C ARG A 75 -9.38 -7.45 -7.25
N ILE A 76 -8.45 -6.51 -7.18
CA ILE A 76 -7.83 -5.85 -8.34
C ILE A 76 -6.56 -6.61 -8.74
N LEU A 77 -5.67 -6.85 -7.77
CA LEU A 77 -4.33 -7.40 -8.03
C LEU A 77 -4.28 -8.92 -8.07
N HIS A 78 -5.14 -9.60 -7.30
CA HIS A 78 -5.13 -11.06 -7.12
C HIS A 78 -3.80 -11.62 -6.57
N ASP A 79 -2.91 -10.76 -6.09
CA ASP A 79 -1.65 -11.12 -5.44
C ASP A 79 -1.62 -10.55 -4.02
N ARG A 80 -1.25 -11.38 -3.05
CA ARG A 80 -1.31 -11.02 -1.62
C ARG A 80 -0.19 -10.05 -1.23
N GLU A 81 1.01 -10.23 -1.76
CA GLU A 81 2.18 -9.43 -1.41
C GLU A 81 2.03 -8.03 -2.00
N ASP A 82 1.72 -7.94 -3.29
CA ASP A 82 1.47 -6.68 -3.97
C ASP A 82 0.29 -5.91 -3.34
N THR A 83 -0.76 -6.63 -2.93
CA THR A 83 -1.89 -6.03 -2.21
C THR A 83 -1.44 -5.42 -0.89
N MET A 84 -0.64 -6.15 -0.11
CA MET A 84 -0.14 -5.65 1.18
C MET A 84 0.69 -4.38 1.00
N ASP A 85 1.55 -4.35 -0.02
CA ASP A 85 2.42 -3.21 -0.31
C ASP A 85 1.61 -1.99 -0.76
N ILE A 86 0.65 -2.16 -1.68
CA ILE A 86 -0.20 -1.04 -2.12
C ILE A 86 -1.04 -0.47 -0.97
N VAL A 87 -1.62 -1.34 -0.13
CA VAL A 87 -2.42 -0.88 1.02
C VAL A 87 -1.52 -0.11 2.00
N GLN A 88 -0.32 -0.61 2.28
CA GLN A 88 0.63 0.09 3.14
C GLN A 88 0.98 1.47 2.59
N GLU A 89 1.42 1.53 1.34
CA GLU A 89 1.79 2.79 0.70
C GLU A 89 0.62 3.77 0.72
N THR A 90 -0.61 3.27 0.55
CA THR A 90 -1.80 4.12 0.62
C THR A 90 -1.95 4.79 1.99
N PHE A 91 -1.76 4.06 3.08
CA PHE A 91 -1.82 4.64 4.43
C PHE A 91 -0.63 5.57 4.73
N ILE A 92 0.56 5.23 4.23
CA ILE A 92 1.74 6.11 4.33
C ILE A 92 1.48 7.43 3.60
N ASP A 93 1.00 7.36 2.36
CA ASP A 93 0.69 8.54 1.56
C ASP A 93 -0.39 9.38 2.21
N LEU A 94 -1.42 8.74 2.77
CA LEU A 94 -2.45 9.44 3.53
C LEU A 94 -1.87 10.23 4.70
N TRP A 95 -0.99 9.62 5.49
CA TRP A 95 -0.35 10.29 6.62
C TRP A 95 0.57 11.42 6.14
N GLN A 96 1.39 11.19 5.12
CA GLN A 96 2.30 12.22 4.60
C GLN A 96 1.54 13.41 4.00
N GLN A 97 0.43 13.15 3.32
CA GLN A 97 -0.41 14.17 2.67
C GLN A 97 -1.54 14.66 3.57
N ARG A 98 -1.56 14.32 4.86
CA ARG A 98 -2.66 14.68 5.79
C ARG A 98 -2.99 16.17 5.78
N ASN A 99 -2.00 17.05 5.57
CA ASN A 99 -2.17 18.49 5.52
C ASN A 99 -2.96 18.98 4.30
N THR A 100 -3.02 18.21 3.21
CA THR A 100 -3.73 18.55 1.98
C THR A 100 -5.19 18.09 1.98
N LEU A 101 -5.67 17.45 3.05
CA LEU A 101 -7.02 16.89 3.15
C LEU A 101 -8.13 17.94 3.33
N ALA A 102 -7.84 19.24 3.18
CA ALA A 102 -8.75 20.35 3.53
C ALA A 102 -10.12 20.31 2.81
N ASN A 103 -10.24 19.60 1.69
CA ASN A 103 -11.47 19.51 0.88
C ASN A 103 -11.98 18.06 0.70
N VAL A 104 -11.56 17.14 1.56
CA VAL A 104 -11.99 15.75 1.47
C VAL A 104 -13.34 15.57 2.17
N ASN A 105 -14.40 15.41 1.37
CA ASN A 105 -15.76 15.17 1.87
C ASN A 105 -15.89 13.82 2.59
N SER A 106 -15.12 12.82 2.17
CA SER A 106 -15.07 11.52 2.84
C SER A 106 -13.68 10.92 2.78
N ILE A 107 -13.09 10.73 3.97
CA ILE A 107 -11.76 10.13 4.13
C ILE A 107 -11.72 8.70 3.59
N ARG A 108 -12.83 7.97 3.74
CA ARG A 108 -12.99 6.62 3.19
C ARG A 108 -12.96 6.64 1.67
N SER A 109 -13.76 7.49 1.03
CA SER A 109 -13.75 7.58 -0.44
C SER A 109 -12.39 8.00 -0.99
N TYR A 110 -11.70 8.90 -0.28
CA TYR A 110 -10.38 9.38 -0.65
C TYR A 110 -9.33 8.26 -0.60
N ILE A 111 -9.23 7.53 0.52
CA ILE A 111 -8.22 6.48 0.67
C ILE A 111 -8.45 5.32 -0.32
N PHE A 112 -9.71 4.95 -0.60
CA PHE A 112 -10.03 3.95 -1.62
C PHE A 112 -9.68 4.42 -3.04
N SER A 113 -9.81 5.72 -3.32
CA SER A 113 -9.42 6.29 -4.61
C SER A 113 -7.90 6.24 -4.82
N ILE A 114 -7.11 6.53 -3.79
CA ILE A 114 -5.64 6.41 -3.82
C ILE A 114 -5.24 4.95 -4.07
N ALA A 115 -5.79 4.02 -3.28
CA ALA A 115 -5.48 2.60 -3.41
C ALA A 115 -5.83 2.07 -4.81
N ARG A 116 -7.00 2.45 -5.34
CA ARG A 116 -7.40 2.09 -6.71
C ARG A 116 -6.41 2.63 -7.74
N TYR A 117 -6.04 3.90 -7.63
CA TYR A 117 -5.09 4.52 -8.56
C TYR A 117 -3.74 3.78 -8.54
N LYS A 118 -3.21 3.49 -7.35
CA LYS A 118 -1.96 2.73 -7.18
C LYS A 118 -2.07 1.33 -7.79
N ALA A 119 -3.15 0.60 -7.51
CA ALA A 119 -3.35 -0.75 -8.06
C ALA A 119 -3.42 -0.76 -9.59
N LEU A 120 -4.15 0.17 -10.19
CA LEU A 120 -4.22 0.29 -11.65
C LEU A 120 -2.88 0.71 -12.26
N ARG A 121 -2.14 1.61 -11.60
CA ARG A 121 -0.80 2.01 -12.03
C ARG A 121 0.18 0.83 -11.95
N TYR A 122 0.11 0.04 -10.89
CA TYR A 122 0.92 -1.17 -10.73
C TYR A 122 0.68 -2.17 -11.86
N ILE A 123 -0.60 -2.48 -12.16
CA ILE A 123 -0.97 -3.35 -13.28
C ILE A 123 -0.41 -2.81 -14.60
N ARG A 124 -0.58 -1.51 -14.86
CA ARG A 124 -0.09 -0.88 -16.09
C ARG A 124 1.43 -1.03 -16.24
N LEU A 125 2.20 -0.73 -15.20
CA LEU A 125 3.66 -0.83 -15.22
C LEU A 125 4.13 -2.27 -15.44
N ASN A 126 3.44 -3.26 -14.86
CA ASN A 126 3.78 -4.67 -15.07
C ASN A 126 3.47 -5.16 -16.47
N ILE A 127 2.40 -4.66 -17.10
CA ILE A 127 2.11 -4.93 -18.53
C ILE A 127 3.21 -4.32 -19.40
N GLU A 128 3.53 -3.04 -19.22
CA GLU A 128 4.58 -2.34 -19.97
C GLU A 128 5.95 -3.05 -19.82
N LYS A 129 6.29 -3.50 -18.60
CA LYS A 129 7.51 -4.27 -18.33
C LYS A 129 7.50 -5.61 -19.06
N ARG A 130 6.38 -6.34 -19.04
CA ARG A 130 6.26 -7.63 -19.73
C ARG A 130 6.44 -7.47 -21.24
N ASP A 131 5.80 -6.46 -21.82
CA ASP A 131 5.86 -6.21 -23.26
C ASP A 131 7.29 -5.79 -23.69
N TYR A 132 7.97 -4.99 -22.86
CA TYR A 132 9.40 -4.67 -23.06
C TYR A 132 10.29 -5.91 -23.01
N LEU A 133 10.10 -6.79 -22.01
CA LEU A 133 10.86 -8.04 -21.90
C LEU A 133 10.63 -8.97 -23.11
N ALA A 134 9.40 -9.05 -23.61
CA ALA A 134 9.10 -9.81 -24.83
C ALA A 134 9.89 -9.27 -26.03
N SER A 135 9.90 -7.94 -26.22
CA SER A 135 10.66 -7.32 -27.31
C SER A 135 12.18 -7.53 -27.21
N LEU A 136 12.72 -7.59 -25.99
CA LEU A 136 14.14 -7.89 -25.77
C LEU A 136 14.47 -9.35 -26.13
N ILE A 137 13.61 -10.29 -25.74
CA ILE A 137 13.79 -11.72 -26.07
C ILE A 137 13.79 -11.89 -27.60
N GLU A 138 12.82 -11.30 -28.29
CA GLU A 138 12.76 -11.34 -29.77
C GLU A 138 14.02 -10.75 -30.42
N PHE A 139 14.51 -9.62 -29.89
CA PHE A 139 15.75 -9.00 -30.37
C PHE A 139 16.97 -9.91 -30.20
N PHE A 140 17.13 -10.56 -29.04
CA PHE A 140 18.26 -11.46 -28.81
C PHE A 140 18.16 -12.75 -29.62
N ASP A 141 16.96 -13.31 -29.78
CA ASP A 141 16.73 -14.49 -30.63
C ASP A 141 17.07 -14.19 -32.10
N GLU A 142 16.75 -13.00 -32.60
CA GLU A 142 17.10 -12.57 -33.97
C GLU A 142 18.61 -12.35 -34.12
N TYR A 143 19.24 -11.74 -33.11
CA TYR A 143 20.68 -11.54 -33.09
C TYR A 143 21.45 -12.86 -33.09
N GLU A 144 21.04 -13.83 -32.27
CA GLU A 144 21.69 -15.15 -32.17
C GLU A 144 21.61 -15.90 -33.51
N LYS A 145 20.44 -15.92 -34.15
CA LYS A 145 20.26 -16.50 -35.50
C LYS A 145 21.14 -15.83 -36.56
N SER A 146 21.31 -14.51 -36.47
CA SER A 146 22.16 -13.74 -37.39
C SER A 146 23.63 -14.14 -37.22
N VAL A 147 24.11 -14.26 -35.99
CA VAL A 147 25.49 -14.68 -35.68
C VAL A 147 25.74 -16.12 -36.16
N GLU A 148 24.83 -17.06 -35.88
CA GLU A 148 24.95 -18.45 -36.34
C GLU A 148 25.03 -18.55 -37.87
N SER A 149 24.19 -17.78 -38.58
CA SER A 149 24.20 -17.70 -40.04
C SER A 149 25.56 -17.20 -40.58
N GLN A 150 26.14 -16.19 -39.93
CA GLN A 150 27.44 -15.63 -40.32
C GLN A 150 28.59 -16.62 -40.09
N LEU A 151 28.61 -17.36 -38.98
CA LEU A 151 29.60 -18.42 -38.73
C LEU A 151 29.54 -19.52 -39.79
N PHE A 152 28.33 -19.98 -40.14
CA PHE A 152 28.15 -21.05 -41.13
C PHE A 152 28.65 -20.66 -42.53
N THR A 153 28.54 -19.37 -42.90
CA THR A 153 29.05 -18.88 -44.18
C THR A 153 30.57 -18.70 -44.24
N GLN A 154 31.27 -18.69 -43.11
CA GLN A 154 32.73 -18.52 -43.07
C GLN A 154 33.50 -19.85 -43.03
N GLU A 155 32.83 -20.97 -42.77
CA GLU A 155 33.43 -22.32 -42.74
C GLU A 155 33.35 -23.09 -44.08
N LEU A 156 32.67 -22.53 -45.09
CA LEU A 156 32.54 -23.07 -46.46
C LEU A 156 33.53 -22.40 -47.43
#